data_AF-A0A4R4BLG0-F1
#
_entry.id   AF-A0A4R4BLG0-F1
#
_cell.length_a   1.000
_cell.length_b   1.000
_cell.length_c   1.000
_cell.angle_alpha   90.00
_cell.angle_beta   90.00
_cell.angle_gamma   90.00
#
_symmetry.space_group_name_H-M   'P 1'
#
loop_
_entity.id
_entity.type
_entity.pdbx_description
1 polymer ?
#
loop_
_entity_poly.entity_id
_entity_poly.type
_entity_poly.pdbx_seq_one_letter_code
_entity_poly.pdbx_strand_id
1 'polypeptide(L)'
;MAGMVKKEYTHRQGRNNMEQWYSWGLVVIRWIQQIESPLVTGLMKGITFLGSEYAYLALIPFVYWCIDEQKGLRLGITFVLSAWLNGALKEWFHQPRPYELDPAVGLAREDSFGIPSGHAQLTLTFWGIAGPWIHRLWG
;
A
#
# COMPACT_ATOMS: atom_id res chain seq x y z
N MET A 1 26.06 -21.66 -31.27
CA MET A 1 26.08 -22.33 -29.95
C MET A 1 26.34 -21.38 -28.78
N ALA A 2 27.31 -20.46 -28.84
CA ALA A 2 27.63 -19.53 -27.74
C ALA A 2 26.51 -18.54 -27.33
N GLY A 3 25.68 -18.08 -28.27
CA GLY A 3 24.57 -17.17 -27.97
C GLY A 3 23.40 -17.81 -27.20
N MET A 4 23.20 -19.12 -27.38
CA MET A 4 22.12 -19.87 -26.72
C MET A 4 22.45 -20.07 -25.22
N VAL A 5 23.70 -20.42 -24.92
CA VAL A 5 24.21 -20.55 -23.55
C VAL A 5 24.14 -19.22 -22.80
N LYS A 6 24.54 -18.09 -23.41
CA LYS A 6 24.47 -16.77 -22.77
C LYS A 6 23.04 -16.37 -22.43
N LYS A 7 22.07 -16.65 -23.32
CA LYS A 7 20.65 -16.35 -23.08
C LYS A 7 20.09 -17.18 -21.94
N GLU A 8 20.44 -18.46 -21.85
CA GLU A 8 20.00 -19.36 -20.79
C GLU A 8 20.62 -18.98 -19.43
N TYR A 9 21.90 -18.58 -19.41
CA TYR A 9 22.57 -18.07 -18.20
C TYR A 9 21.92 -16.80 -17.68
N THR A 10 21.68 -15.80 -18.54
CA THR A 10 21.02 -14.55 -18.13
C THR A 10 19.60 -14.80 -17.61
N HIS A 11 18.87 -15.72 -18.23
CA HIS A 11 17.51 -16.06 -17.80
C HIS A 11 17.48 -16.80 -16.47
N ARG A 12 18.40 -17.74 -16.24
CA ARG A 12 18.56 -18.44 -14.95
C ARG A 12 19.00 -17.48 -13.85
N GLN A 13 19.93 -16.58 -14.14
CA GLN A 13 20.43 -15.61 -13.17
C GLN A 13 19.36 -14.57 -12.80
N GLY A 14 18.58 -14.10 -13.77
CA GLY A 14 17.41 -13.25 -13.48
C GLY A 14 16.38 -13.93 -12.58
N ARG A 15 16.11 -15.22 -12.82
CA ARG A 15 15.18 -16.01 -11.99
C ARG A 15 15.71 -16.18 -10.56
N ASN A 16 16.98 -16.54 -10.39
CA ASN A 16 17.59 -16.70 -9.06
C ASN A 16 17.58 -15.40 -8.25
N ASN A 17 17.81 -14.25 -8.89
CA ASN A 17 17.76 -12.96 -8.22
C ASN A 17 16.35 -12.62 -7.73
N MET A 18 15.31 -12.90 -8.53
CA MET A 18 13.91 -12.67 -8.13
C MET A 18 13.49 -13.54 -6.95
N GLU A 19 13.84 -14.83 -6.98
CA GLU A 19 13.62 -15.76 -5.85
C GLU A 19 14.32 -15.26 -4.57
N GLN A 20 15.53 -14.72 -4.71
CA GLN A 20 16.27 -14.15 -3.59
C GLN A 20 15.57 -12.90 -3.01
N TRP A 21 15.04 -12.00 -3.85
CA TRP A 21 14.30 -10.83 -3.38
C TRP A 21 13.01 -11.21 -2.65
N TYR A 22 12.24 -12.16 -3.18
CA TYR A 22 11.00 -12.61 -2.55
C TYR A 22 11.27 -13.34 -1.22
N SER A 23 12.25 -14.23 -1.19
CA SER A 23 12.62 -14.96 0.04
C SER A 23 13.09 -14.01 1.14
N TRP A 24 13.89 -12.99 0.81
CA TRP A 24 14.27 -11.95 1.76
C TRP A 24 13.05 -11.20 2.31
N GLY A 25 12.10 -10.82 1.44
CA GLY A 25 10.86 -10.16 1.85
C GLY A 25 10.03 -11.01 2.82
N LEU A 26 9.93 -12.33 2.57
CA LEU A 26 9.24 -13.27 3.47
C LEU A 26 9.92 -13.37 4.83
N VAL A 27 11.26 -13.37 4.88
CA VAL A 27 12.01 -13.37 6.15
C VAL A 27 11.69 -12.12 6.97
N VAL A 28 11.66 -10.95 6.33
CA VAL A 28 11.30 -9.69 7.00
C VAL A 28 9.88 -9.74 7.54
N ILE A 29 8.91 -10.21 6.74
CA ILE A 29 7.51 -10.31 7.19
C ILE A 29 7.39 -11.24 8.40
N ARG A 30 8.00 -12.43 8.34
CA ARG A 30 7.99 -13.39 9.46
C ARG A 30 8.65 -12.80 10.71
N TRP A 31 9.71 -12.03 10.57
CA TRP A 31 10.36 -11.36 11.69
C TRP A 31 9.43 -10.33 12.35
N ILE A 32 8.71 -9.53 11.57
CA ILE A 32 7.71 -8.59 12.09
C ILE A 32 6.56 -9.33 12.80
N GLN A 33 6.12 -10.46 12.24
CA GLN A 33 5.05 -11.29 12.81
C GLN A 33 5.41 -11.90 14.18
N GLN A 34 6.70 -11.97 14.56
CA GLN A 34 7.09 -12.43 15.90
C GLN A 34 6.60 -11.49 17.02
N ILE A 35 6.29 -10.24 16.69
CA ILE A 35 5.80 -9.22 17.63
C ILE A 35 4.25 -9.21 17.67
N GLU A 36 3.60 -10.12 16.93
CA GLU A 36 2.14 -10.21 16.89
C GLU A 36 1.58 -10.61 18.27
N SER A 37 0.56 -9.87 18.72
CA SER A 37 -0.29 -10.26 19.86
C SER A 37 -1.71 -9.78 19.58
N PRO A 38 -2.75 -10.38 20.20
CA PRO A 38 -4.14 -9.97 19.98
C PRO A 38 -4.40 -8.47 20.19
N LEU A 39 -3.70 -7.86 21.17
CA LEU A 39 -3.77 -6.42 21.44
C LEU A 39 -3.16 -5.60 20.30
N VAL A 40 -1.92 -5.93 19.89
CA VAL A 40 -1.21 -5.23 18.81
C VAL A 40 -1.97 -5.37 17.49
N THR A 41 -2.46 -6.56 17.19
CA THR A 41 -3.28 -6.83 16.00
C THR A 41 -4.57 -6.01 16.01
N GLY A 42 -5.24 -5.88 17.16
CA GLY A 42 -6.43 -5.04 17.31
C GLY A 42 -6.14 -3.56 17.06
N LEU A 43 -5.06 -3.03 17.66
CA LEU A 43 -4.62 -1.65 17.46
C LEU A 43 -4.25 -1.38 15.99
N MET A 44 -3.47 -2.27 15.37
CA MET A 44 -3.09 -2.13 13.97
C MET A 44 -4.30 -2.15 13.04
N LYS A 45 -5.30 -3.02 13.28
CA LYS A 45 -6.56 -3.01 12.53
C LYS A 45 -7.31 -1.69 12.65
N GLY A 46 -7.35 -1.10 13.84
CA GLY A 46 -7.95 0.22 14.06
C GLY A 46 -7.22 1.32 13.28
N ILE A 47 -5.90 1.32 13.30
CA ILE A 47 -5.08 2.27 12.52
C ILE A 47 -5.29 2.05 11.02
N THR A 48 -5.30 0.80 10.55
CA THR A 48 -5.56 0.48 9.14
C THR A 48 -6.95 0.93 8.71
N PHE A 49 -7.96 0.79 9.57
CA PHE A 49 -9.32 1.27 9.27
C PHE A 49 -9.36 2.78 9.02
N LEU A 50 -8.61 3.59 9.77
CA LEU A 50 -8.50 5.03 9.53
C LEU A 50 -7.84 5.36 8.18
N GLY A 51 -7.01 4.46 7.67
CA GLY A 51 -6.40 4.55 6.33
C GLY A 51 -7.20 3.86 5.23
N SER A 52 -8.39 3.35 5.52
CA SER A 52 -9.22 2.64 4.55
C SER A 52 -9.99 3.59 3.64
N GLU A 53 -10.34 3.10 2.45
CA GLU A 53 -11.18 3.83 1.49
C GLU A 53 -12.51 4.26 2.12
N TYR A 54 -13.10 3.43 2.98
CA TYR A 54 -14.33 3.74 3.71
C TYR A 54 -14.20 4.95 4.62
N ALA A 55 -13.07 5.08 5.33
CA ALA A 55 -12.82 6.25 6.17
C ALA A 55 -12.72 7.52 5.32
N TYR A 56 -12.05 7.46 4.17
CA TYR A 56 -11.91 8.61 3.28
C TYR A 56 -13.21 8.98 2.56
N LEU A 57 -14.05 8.00 2.22
CA LEU A 57 -15.39 8.22 1.69
C LEU A 57 -16.30 8.96 2.70
N ALA A 58 -16.05 8.85 4.00
CA ALA A 58 -16.74 9.65 5.01
C ALA A 58 -16.06 11.01 5.24
N LEU A 59 -14.74 11.03 5.39
CA LEU A 59 -13.97 12.22 5.77
C LEU A 59 -13.97 13.30 4.67
N ILE A 60 -13.82 12.93 3.40
CA ILE A 60 -13.73 13.90 2.30
C ILE A 60 -15.04 14.69 2.14
N PRO A 61 -16.21 14.04 2.03
CA PRO A 61 -17.52 14.65 2.21
C PRO A 61 -17.65 15.56 3.41
N PHE A 62 -17.26 15.09 4.58
CA PHE A 62 -17.37 15.86 5.81
C PHE A 62 -16.57 17.17 5.72
N VAL A 63 -15.35 17.13 5.19
CA VAL A 63 -14.55 18.35 4.97
C VAL A 63 -15.22 19.27 3.96
N TYR A 64 -15.74 18.73 2.85
CA TYR A 64 -16.41 19.49 1.80
C TYR A 64 -17.65 20.22 2.32
N TRP A 65 -18.53 19.52 3.05
CA TRP A 65 -19.80 20.07 3.51
C TRP A 65 -19.72 20.87 4.81
N CYS A 66 -18.89 20.44 5.76
CA CYS A 66 -18.92 20.97 7.12
C CYS A 66 -17.77 21.92 7.46
N ILE A 67 -16.68 21.92 6.68
CA ILE A 67 -15.49 22.71 6.99
C ILE A 67 -15.24 23.77 5.92
N ASP A 68 -14.97 23.34 4.69
CA ASP A 68 -14.54 24.21 3.60
C ASP A 68 -14.66 23.46 2.27
N GLU A 69 -15.50 24.00 1.38
CA GLU A 69 -15.79 23.42 0.07
C GLU A 69 -14.51 23.24 -0.77
N GLN A 70 -13.63 24.25 -0.78
CA GLN A 70 -12.42 24.22 -1.60
C GLN A 70 -11.41 23.20 -1.08
N LYS A 71 -11.28 23.07 0.24
CA LYS A 71 -10.42 22.04 0.85
C LYS A 71 -10.95 20.64 0.59
N GLY A 72 -12.26 20.44 0.75
CA GLY A 72 -12.91 19.16 0.47
C GLY A 72 -12.78 18.76 -1.01
N LEU A 73 -12.99 19.69 -1.93
CA LEU A 73 -12.83 19.44 -3.37
C LEU A 73 -11.38 19.10 -3.73
N ARG A 74 -10.41 19.84 -3.18
CA ARG A 74 -8.98 19.57 -3.38
C ARG A 74 -8.58 18.19 -2.85
N LEU A 75 -9.08 17.80 -1.67
CA LEU A 75 -8.87 16.46 -1.13
C LEU A 75 -9.48 15.40 -2.04
N GLY A 76 -10.74 15.56 -2.44
CA GLY A 76 -11.46 14.61 -3.29
C GLY A 76 -10.77 14.37 -4.62
N ILE A 77 -10.41 15.44 -5.34
CA ILE A 77 -9.74 15.33 -6.65
C ILE A 77 -8.39 14.64 -6.51
N THR A 78 -7.56 15.08 -5.55
CA THR A 78 -6.23 14.48 -5.36
C THR A 78 -6.34 13.02 -4.93
N PHE A 79 -7.30 12.69 -4.08
CA PHE A 79 -7.55 11.33 -3.62
C PHE A 79 -7.92 10.40 -4.77
N VAL A 80 -8.88 10.79 -5.61
CA VAL A 80 -9.32 10.00 -6.78
C VAL A 80 -8.17 9.80 -7.78
N LEU A 81 -7.42 10.87 -8.07
CA LEU A 81 -6.25 10.77 -8.97
C LEU A 81 -5.17 9.85 -8.41
N SER A 82 -4.90 9.93 -7.10
CA SER A 82 -3.93 9.07 -6.42
C SER A 82 -4.38 7.61 -6.43
N ALA A 83 -5.66 7.34 -6.14
CA ALA A 83 -6.24 5.99 -6.20
C ALA A 83 -6.16 5.39 -7.60
N TRP A 84 -6.52 6.18 -8.63
CA TRP A 84 -6.43 5.75 -10.03
C TRP A 84 -4.99 5.41 -10.42
N LEU A 85 -4.03 6.28 -10.08
CA LEU A 85 -2.62 6.05 -10.37
C LEU A 85 -2.09 4.81 -9.63
N ASN A 86 -2.50 4.59 -8.38
CA ASN A 86 -2.14 3.39 -7.63
C ASN A 86 -2.61 2.11 -8.35
N GLY A 87 -3.88 2.09 -8.78
CA GLY A 87 -4.46 0.97 -9.54
C GLY A 87 -3.74 0.72 -10.86
N ALA A 88 -3.47 1.78 -11.63
CA ALA A 88 -2.75 1.67 -12.90
C ALA A 88 -1.32 1.11 -12.72
N LEU A 89 -0.61 1.55 -11.67
CA LEU A 89 0.73 1.04 -11.37
C LEU A 89 0.69 -0.42 -10.89
N LYS A 90 -0.31 -0.79 -10.09
CA LYS A 90 -0.51 -2.20 -9.67
C LYS A 90 -0.66 -3.12 -10.88
N GLU A 91 -1.45 -2.70 -11.86
CA GLU A 91 -1.64 -3.44 -13.11
C GLU A 91 -0.39 -3.44 -14.00
N TRP A 92 0.50 -2.45 -13.88
CA TRP A 92 1.75 -2.47 -14.63
C TRP A 92 2.79 -3.42 -13.99
N PHE A 93 2.92 -3.40 -12.66
CA PHE A 93 3.96 -4.18 -11.99
C PHE A 93 3.62 -5.66 -11.84
N HIS A 94 2.34 -6.03 -11.77
CA HIS A 94 1.88 -7.42 -11.61
C HIS A 94 2.60 -8.20 -10.49
N GLN A 95 3.03 -7.50 -9.43
CA GLN A 95 3.81 -8.15 -8.39
C GLN A 95 2.90 -9.03 -7.52
N PRO A 96 3.24 -10.33 -7.35
CA PRO A 96 2.48 -11.23 -6.51
C PRO A 96 2.55 -10.79 -5.04
N ARG A 97 1.45 -11.02 -4.31
CA ARG A 97 1.40 -10.71 -2.87
C ARG A 97 2.19 -11.76 -2.08
N PRO A 98 2.78 -11.42 -0.93
CA PRO A 98 3.55 -12.38 -0.13
C PRO A 98 2.77 -13.65 0.24
N TYR A 99 1.46 -13.55 0.46
CA TYR A 99 0.62 -14.70 0.81
C TYR A 99 0.30 -15.64 -0.37
N GLU A 100 0.55 -15.21 -1.61
CA GLU A 100 0.47 -16.09 -2.79
C GLU A 100 1.69 -17.01 -2.87
N LEU A 101 2.82 -16.58 -2.28
CA LEU A 101 4.05 -17.37 -2.16
C LEU A 101 4.05 -18.23 -0.89
N ASP A 102 3.56 -17.68 0.23
CA ASP A 102 3.43 -18.40 1.50
C ASP A 102 2.12 -18.01 2.21
N PRO A 103 1.09 -18.86 2.19
CA PRO A 103 -0.20 -18.57 2.83
C PRO A 103 -0.10 -18.23 4.33
N ALA A 104 0.94 -18.68 5.03
CA ALA A 104 1.11 -18.44 6.47
C ALA A 104 1.37 -16.97 6.81
N VAL A 105 1.83 -16.14 5.86
CA VAL A 105 2.11 -14.72 6.10
C VAL A 105 0.90 -13.81 5.85
N GLY A 106 -0.25 -14.35 5.43
CA GLY A 106 -1.45 -13.60 5.08
C GLY A 106 -2.36 -13.27 6.26
N LEU A 107 -2.03 -12.23 7.05
CA LEU A 107 -2.88 -11.76 8.16
C LEU A 107 -4.09 -10.93 7.72
N ALA A 108 -4.05 -10.37 6.50
CA ALA A 108 -5.15 -9.66 5.86
C ALA A 108 -5.13 -9.94 4.36
N ARG A 109 -6.32 -10.09 3.75
CA ARG A 109 -6.47 -10.32 2.31
C ARG A 109 -6.90 -9.04 1.60
N GLU A 110 -6.32 -8.83 0.42
CA GLU A 110 -6.72 -7.79 -0.53
C GLU A 110 -6.65 -8.37 -1.94
N ASP A 111 -7.66 -8.13 -2.77
CA ASP A 111 -7.80 -8.76 -4.09
C ASP A 111 -6.97 -8.10 -5.21
N SER A 112 -5.93 -7.32 -4.87
CA SER A 112 -5.08 -6.60 -5.84
C SER A 112 -3.60 -6.97 -5.73
N PHE A 113 -2.79 -6.60 -6.73
CA PHE A 113 -1.32 -6.76 -6.70
C PHE A 113 -0.63 -6.06 -5.51
N GLY A 114 0.58 -6.52 -5.20
CA GLY A 114 1.31 -6.18 -3.98
C GLY A 114 1.91 -4.77 -3.94
N ILE A 115 2.39 -4.24 -5.07
CA ILE A 115 2.97 -2.89 -5.14
C ILE A 115 2.27 -2.03 -6.19
N PRO A 116 2.20 -0.70 -5.98
CA PRO A 116 2.45 0.02 -4.73
C PRO A 116 1.32 -0.16 -3.69
N SER A 117 1.61 0.04 -2.39
CA SER A 117 0.60 -0.08 -1.33
C SER A 117 -0.46 1.02 -1.40
N GLY A 118 -1.72 0.65 -1.61
CA GLY A 118 -2.86 1.57 -1.69
C GLY A 118 -3.09 2.32 -0.38
N HIS A 119 -3.25 1.59 0.72
CA HIS A 119 -3.42 2.17 2.05
C HIS A 119 -2.30 3.16 2.41
N ALA A 120 -1.03 2.84 2.12
CA ALA A 120 0.09 3.75 2.40
C ALA A 120 0.04 5.02 1.53
N GLN A 121 -0.19 4.86 0.22
CA GLN A 121 -0.24 5.98 -0.72
C GLN A 121 -1.42 6.92 -0.43
N LEU A 122 -2.61 6.37 -0.18
CA LEU A 122 -3.81 7.13 0.12
C LEU A 122 -3.70 7.86 1.47
N THR A 123 -3.14 7.19 2.49
CA THR A 123 -2.85 7.81 3.80
C THR A 123 -1.93 9.00 3.66
N LEU A 124 -0.82 8.85 2.92
CA LEU A 124 0.12 9.93 2.69
C LEU A 124 -0.52 11.08 1.89
N THR A 125 -1.32 10.75 0.86
CA THR A 125 -2.00 11.75 0.02
C THR A 125 -2.96 12.60 0.84
N PHE A 126 -3.82 11.96 1.63
CA PHE A 126 -4.82 12.66 2.43
C PHE A 126 -4.18 13.50 3.54
N TRP A 127 -3.38 12.88 4.40
CA TRP A 127 -2.81 13.56 5.57
C TRP A 127 -1.69 14.54 5.20
N GLY A 128 -0.96 14.32 4.10
CA GLY A 128 0.01 15.27 3.59
C GLY A 128 -0.62 16.59 3.16
N ILE A 129 -1.86 16.55 2.67
CA ILE A 129 -2.63 17.75 2.32
C ILE A 129 -3.34 18.35 3.53
N ALA A 130 -3.97 17.50 4.36
CA ALA A 130 -4.77 17.95 5.50
C ALA A 130 -3.94 18.44 6.69
N GLY A 131 -2.78 17.85 6.95
CA GLY A 131 -1.92 18.14 8.10
C GLY A 131 -1.59 19.63 8.28
N PRO A 132 -1.14 20.35 7.23
CA PRO A 132 -0.90 21.78 7.31
C PRO A 132 -2.13 22.63 7.65
N TRP A 133 -3.34 22.17 7.35
CA TRP A 133 -4.58 22.90 7.66
C TRP A 133 -4.94 22.80 9.14
N ILE A 134 -4.66 21.64 9.75
CA ILE A 134 -4.91 21.39 11.17
C ILE A 134 -3.96 22.24 12.02
N HIS A 135 -2.70 22.38 11.62
CA HIS A 135 -1.73 23.21 12.35
C HIS A 135 -2.12 24.71 12.39
N ARG A 136 -2.83 25.22 11.38
CA ARG A 136 -3.30 26.62 11.36
C ARG A 136 -4.49 26.88 12.29
N LEU A 137 -5.09 25.85 12.86
CA LEU A 137 -6.19 25.97 13.83
C LEU A 137 -5.67 25.97 15.29
N TRP A 138 -4.40 25.61 15.49
CA TRP A 138 -3.79 25.39 16.82
C TRP A 138 -2.68 26.39 17.17
N GLY A 139 -2.42 27.37 16.30
CA GLY A 139 -1.52 28.51 16.55
C GLY A 139 -2.23 29.81 16.19
#